data_AF-A0A958Y060-F1
#
_entry.id   AF-A0A958Y060-F1
#
_cell.length_a   1.000
_cell.length_b   1.000
_cell.length_c   1.000
_cell.angle_alpha   90.00
_cell.angle_beta   90.00
_cell.angle_gamma   90.00
#
_symmetry.space_group_name_H-M   'P 1'
#
loop_
_entity.id
_entity.type
_entity.pdbx_description
1 polymer ?
#
loop_
_entity_poly.entity_id
_entity_poly.type
_entity_poly.pdbx_seq_one_letter_code
_entity_poly.pdbx_strand_id
1 'polypeptide(L)'
;MSDKSNDPKAALAALQSAVEQLLGQADTAFRQLNATRKHILETQLQASHQLLEHIEAINQLRQDINKMLGQLEGFEPEDLEAVQNMGYQLATAPLFHPQFEELLARKANAGNNGRSFEEQLREQVLDRLDEFSFFPGENENAARKAALSSLASADKLVKAEELPPLARMALSQKAFQTMEPDDALHLLSLLQDGLKEYLNRIRREEKSLKNSTFGRHAFGTESDEGVEDFQSLRELLEKLKEAFADSIQRKGPSPLLGTLIEEYGLEEDDEAEDELLSAFLEDMLDESEGLMFSEDFDPDFSPFFEEDEEDWAEVENPQFPIGTSVEVIADKTLGEGFTDISIKGWQGRVEEALTNGEEIVYVVALDSITLKELPQRFIEFTCEEEYGTFSRYEFDEADLAPAQPRDTEEDAIILQRQLFHRYFWGDIEEDQQAARIYRIMLQSPAADDIDNWATYFGSEVDYPFPAVVEGLVLQHIEPGTEVEVLGVESIDQEDGFGLVASIKKGRAILSYPLMELMPVNDNDPKAQPLLDYRYWADLML
;
A
#
# COMPACT_ATOMS: atom_id res chain seq x y z
N MET A 1 3.61 59.96 -13.73
CA MET A 1 2.93 58.92 -12.93
C MET A 1 4.02 57.94 -12.57
N SER A 2 4.62 58.10 -11.39
CA SER A 2 5.63 57.18 -10.89
C SER A 2 4.92 55.89 -10.48
N ASP A 3 5.37 54.78 -11.04
CA ASP A 3 4.83 53.45 -10.81
C ASP A 3 4.81 53.16 -9.31
N LYS A 4 3.62 53.05 -8.73
CA LYS A 4 3.44 52.69 -7.32
C LYS A 4 3.49 51.16 -7.12
N SER A 5 3.84 50.38 -8.16
CA SER A 5 3.83 48.91 -8.11
C SER A 5 5.10 48.27 -7.53
N ASN A 6 6.14 49.04 -7.20
CA ASN A 6 7.39 48.53 -6.65
C ASN A 6 7.69 49.11 -5.25
N ASP A 7 6.72 49.07 -4.33
CA ASP A 7 7.03 49.25 -2.90
C ASP A 7 7.37 47.87 -2.29
N PRO A 8 8.65 47.52 -2.11
CA PRO A 8 9.06 46.22 -1.58
C PRO A 8 8.49 45.95 -0.18
N LYS A 9 8.15 47.00 0.60
CA LYS A 9 7.48 46.81 1.90
C LYS A 9 6.04 46.34 1.76
N ALA A 10 5.33 46.80 0.73
CA ALA A 10 3.96 46.36 0.46
C ALA A 10 3.95 44.91 -0.06
N ALA A 11 4.92 44.55 -0.92
CA ALA A 11 5.11 43.18 -1.39
C ALA A 11 5.44 42.22 -0.23
N LEU A 12 6.35 42.63 0.66
CA LEU A 12 6.72 41.85 1.84
C LEU A 12 5.52 41.61 2.77
N ALA A 13 4.74 42.66 3.07
CA ALA A 13 3.55 42.55 3.91
C ALA A 13 2.47 41.65 3.29
N ALA A 14 2.26 41.73 1.97
CA ALA A 14 1.32 40.87 1.26
C ALA A 14 1.74 39.40 1.31
N LEU A 15 3.03 39.12 1.10
CA LEU A 15 3.57 37.76 1.12
C LEU A 15 3.56 37.16 2.53
N GLN A 16 3.88 37.96 3.57
CA GLN A 16 3.71 37.57 4.97
C GLN A 16 2.27 37.16 5.28
N SER A 17 1.29 37.98 4.88
CA SER A 17 -0.12 37.66 5.07
C SER A 17 -0.54 36.39 4.33
N ALA A 18 0.01 36.13 3.14
CA ALA A 18 -0.29 34.92 2.37
C ALA A 18 0.30 33.66 3.03
N VAL A 19 1.52 33.73 3.56
CA VAL A 19 2.16 32.65 4.32
C VAL A 19 1.38 32.35 5.60
N GLU A 20 0.97 33.39 6.36
CA GLU A 20 0.13 33.22 7.56
C GLU A 20 -1.20 32.52 7.24
N GLN A 21 -1.83 32.88 6.11
CA GLN A 21 -3.06 32.23 5.65
C GLN A 21 -2.82 30.75 5.29
N LEU A 22 -1.76 30.45 4.54
CA LEU A 22 -1.41 29.07 4.15
C LEU A 22 -1.09 28.19 5.35
N LEU A 23 -0.43 28.74 6.37
CA LEU A 23 -0.17 28.02 7.63
C LEU A 23 -1.46 27.65 8.35
N GLY A 24 -2.42 28.58 8.43
CA GLY A 24 -3.74 28.28 9.00
C GLY A 24 -4.47 27.19 8.21
N GLN A 25 -4.33 27.19 6.88
CA GLN A 25 -4.89 26.14 6.02
C GLN A 25 -4.19 24.79 6.22
N ALA A 26 -2.87 24.77 6.31
CA ALA A 26 -2.07 23.56 6.53
C ALA A 26 -2.35 22.94 7.92
N ASP A 27 -2.43 23.75 8.99
CA ASP A 27 -2.81 23.27 10.32
C ASP A 27 -4.24 22.71 10.34
N THR A 28 -5.17 23.34 9.61
CA THR A 28 -6.54 22.82 9.47
C THR A 28 -6.55 21.47 8.73
N ALA A 29 -5.86 21.38 7.59
CA ALA A 29 -5.78 20.16 6.80
C ALA A 29 -5.08 19.02 7.56
N PHE A 30 -4.00 19.30 8.27
CA PHE A 30 -3.29 18.32 9.09
C PHE A 30 -4.17 17.78 10.22
N ARG A 31 -4.94 18.65 10.89
CA ARG A 31 -5.93 18.20 11.88
C ARG A 31 -7.03 17.34 11.26
N GLN A 32 -7.48 17.65 10.05
CA GLN A 32 -8.46 16.85 9.32
C GLN A 32 -7.91 15.47 8.94
N LEU A 33 -6.68 15.40 8.43
CA LEU A 33 -5.99 14.14 8.15
C LEU A 33 -5.86 13.28 9.42
N ASN A 34 -5.36 13.85 10.52
CA ASN A 34 -5.23 13.11 11.78
C ASN A 34 -6.59 12.67 12.36
N ALA A 35 -7.64 13.49 12.22
CA ALA A 35 -8.99 13.09 12.59
C ALA A 35 -9.50 11.94 11.72
N THR A 36 -9.18 11.95 10.42
CA THR A 36 -9.53 10.89 9.46
C THR A 36 -8.81 9.59 9.80
N ARG A 37 -7.47 9.63 9.97
CA ARG A 37 -6.66 8.48 10.41
C ARG A 37 -7.18 7.89 11.72
N LYS A 38 -7.48 8.76 12.70
CA LYS A 38 -8.04 8.34 13.98
C LYS A 38 -9.41 7.66 13.83
N HIS A 39 -10.31 8.24 13.03
CA HIS A 39 -11.64 7.68 12.81
C HIS A 39 -11.55 6.30 12.14
N ILE A 40 -10.71 6.16 11.12
CA ILE A 40 -10.45 4.86 10.46
C ILE A 40 -9.91 3.84 11.46
N LEU A 41 -8.88 4.21 12.23
CA LEU A 41 -8.32 3.32 13.26
C LEU A 41 -9.38 2.87 14.27
N GLU A 42 -10.20 3.79 14.78
CA GLU A 42 -11.25 3.47 15.76
C GLU A 42 -12.33 2.56 15.15
N THR A 43 -12.77 2.82 13.91
CA THR A 43 -13.75 1.96 13.23
C THR A 43 -13.20 0.57 12.96
N GLN A 44 -11.98 0.47 12.43
CA GLN A 44 -11.33 -0.81 12.13
C GLN A 44 -11.14 -1.65 13.40
N LEU A 45 -10.64 -1.03 14.49
CA LEU A 45 -10.53 -1.71 15.79
C LEU A 45 -11.88 -2.18 16.33
N GLN A 46 -12.95 -1.42 16.11
CA GLN A 46 -14.29 -1.81 16.53
C GLN A 46 -14.80 -3.00 15.73
N ALA A 47 -14.72 -2.96 14.40
CA ALA A 47 -15.17 -4.04 13.52
C ALA A 47 -14.40 -5.34 13.81
N SER A 48 -13.08 -5.24 13.95
CA SER A 48 -12.19 -6.31 14.42
C SER A 48 -12.65 -6.95 15.73
N HIS A 49 -13.03 -6.12 16.70
CA HIS A 49 -13.49 -6.60 18.00
C HIS A 49 -14.83 -7.32 17.89
N GLN A 50 -15.77 -6.77 17.13
CA GLN A 50 -17.08 -7.38 16.90
C GLN A 50 -16.94 -8.74 16.22
N LEU A 51 -16.15 -8.81 15.15
CA LEU A 51 -15.88 -10.06 14.45
C LEU A 51 -15.33 -11.14 15.40
N LEU A 52 -14.36 -10.78 16.25
CA LEU A 52 -13.80 -11.71 17.24
C LEU A 52 -14.82 -12.18 18.27
N GLU A 53 -15.72 -11.30 18.71
CA GLU A 53 -16.82 -11.68 19.61
C GLU A 53 -17.78 -12.67 18.92
N HIS A 54 -18.10 -12.46 17.64
CA HIS A 54 -18.94 -13.37 16.87
C HIS A 54 -18.27 -14.73 16.69
N ILE A 55 -16.99 -14.78 16.33
CA ILE A 55 -16.22 -16.02 16.17
C ILE A 55 -16.16 -16.80 17.48
N GLU A 56 -15.86 -16.14 18.60
CA GLU A 56 -15.83 -16.79 19.92
C GLU A 56 -17.20 -17.36 20.30
N ALA A 57 -18.28 -16.62 20.01
CA ALA A 57 -19.64 -17.08 20.25
C ALA A 57 -20.00 -18.29 19.38
N ILE A 58 -19.68 -18.26 18.07
CA ILE A 58 -19.90 -19.37 17.13
C ILE A 58 -19.14 -20.61 17.60
N ASN A 59 -17.87 -20.48 17.95
CA ASN A 59 -17.06 -21.61 18.45
C ASN A 59 -17.66 -22.21 19.73
N GLN A 60 -18.17 -21.37 20.63
CA GLN A 60 -18.83 -21.85 21.85
C GLN A 60 -20.18 -22.55 21.55
N LEU A 61 -20.99 -21.98 20.66
CA LEU A 61 -22.27 -22.56 20.23
C LEU A 61 -22.07 -23.92 19.59
N ARG A 62 -21.07 -24.04 18.72
CA ARG A 62 -20.64 -25.30 18.12
C ARG A 62 -20.32 -26.36 19.17
N GLN A 63 -19.48 -26.02 20.16
CA GLN A 63 -19.11 -26.96 21.23
C GLN A 63 -20.33 -27.41 22.04
N ASP A 64 -21.26 -26.49 22.29
CA ASP A 64 -22.51 -26.77 22.99
C ASP A 64 -23.42 -27.69 22.17
N ILE A 65 -23.62 -27.39 20.88
CA ILE A 65 -24.40 -28.19 19.93
C ILE A 65 -23.82 -29.60 19.88
N ASN A 66 -22.52 -29.75 19.60
CA ASN A 66 -21.86 -31.05 19.51
C ASN A 66 -22.08 -31.91 20.77
N LYS A 67 -21.99 -31.29 21.96
CA LYS A 67 -22.27 -31.99 23.23
C LYS A 67 -23.73 -32.43 23.35
N MET A 68 -24.67 -31.68 22.80
CA MET A 68 -26.09 -31.96 22.80
C MET A 68 -26.47 -33.08 21.83
N LEU A 69 -25.78 -33.19 20.69
CA LEU A 69 -26.05 -34.24 19.70
C LEU A 69 -25.93 -35.65 20.27
N GLY A 70 -24.94 -35.88 21.16
CA GLY A 70 -24.80 -37.15 21.88
C GLY A 70 -25.91 -37.48 22.89
N GLN A 71 -26.88 -36.58 23.09
CA GLN A 71 -28.01 -36.73 24.02
C GLN A 71 -29.36 -36.85 23.30
N LEU A 72 -29.39 -36.72 21.97
CA LEU A 72 -30.63 -36.80 21.20
C LEU A 72 -31.15 -38.25 21.18
N GLU A 73 -32.47 -38.39 21.36
CA GLU A 73 -33.19 -39.66 21.37
C GLU A 73 -34.49 -39.49 20.58
N GLY A 74 -34.98 -40.55 19.93
CA GLY A 74 -36.31 -40.57 19.31
C GLY A 74 -36.41 -39.92 17.92
N PHE A 75 -35.26 -39.75 17.24
CA PHE A 75 -35.19 -39.42 15.82
C PHE A 75 -35.30 -40.71 14.98
N GLU A 76 -35.81 -40.58 13.76
CA GLU A 76 -35.75 -41.67 12.78
C GLU A 76 -34.29 -41.94 12.38
N PRO A 77 -33.94 -43.15 11.89
CA PRO A 77 -32.55 -43.51 11.61
C PRO A 77 -31.83 -42.57 10.62
N GLU A 78 -32.55 -42.08 9.61
CA GLU A 78 -32.03 -41.19 8.56
C GLU A 78 -31.72 -39.80 9.14
N ASP A 79 -32.66 -39.19 9.87
CA ASP A 79 -32.41 -37.93 10.60
C ASP A 79 -31.28 -38.06 11.61
N LEU A 80 -31.20 -39.19 12.31
CA LEU A 80 -30.15 -39.43 13.30
C LEU A 80 -28.77 -39.51 12.66
N GLU A 81 -28.67 -40.07 11.45
CA GLU A 81 -27.43 -40.12 10.66
C GLU A 81 -27.01 -38.72 10.21
N ALA A 82 -27.93 -37.91 9.67
CA ALA A 82 -27.65 -36.53 9.28
C ALA A 82 -27.20 -35.65 10.47
N VAL A 83 -27.92 -35.76 11.59
CA VAL A 83 -27.59 -35.06 12.83
C VAL A 83 -26.21 -35.50 13.39
N GLN A 84 -25.86 -36.78 13.24
CA GLN A 84 -24.54 -37.29 13.64
C GLN A 84 -23.42 -36.82 12.68
N ASN A 85 -23.69 -36.74 11.37
CA ASN A 85 -22.75 -36.24 10.38
C ASN A 85 -22.46 -34.75 10.60
N MET A 86 -23.49 -33.94 10.83
CA MET A 86 -23.33 -32.54 11.22
C MET A 86 -22.52 -32.43 12.52
N GLY A 87 -22.80 -33.28 13.50
CA GLY A 87 -22.01 -33.32 14.74
C GLY A 87 -20.55 -33.67 14.53
N TYR A 88 -20.27 -34.59 13.63
CA TYR A 88 -18.91 -34.95 13.24
C TYR A 88 -18.22 -33.77 12.57
N GLN A 89 -18.83 -33.13 11.57
CA GLN A 89 -18.25 -31.97 10.88
C GLN A 89 -18.00 -30.80 11.84
N LEU A 90 -18.98 -30.44 12.69
CA LEU A 90 -18.81 -29.43 13.74
C LEU A 90 -17.68 -29.78 14.75
N ALA A 91 -17.39 -31.06 14.96
CA ALA A 91 -16.37 -31.53 15.89
C ALA A 91 -14.97 -31.67 15.29
N THR A 92 -14.87 -32.05 14.01
CA THR A 92 -13.61 -32.51 13.40
C THR A 92 -13.12 -31.65 12.26
N ALA A 93 -13.99 -30.87 11.61
CA ALA A 93 -13.53 -29.88 10.65
C ALA A 93 -12.94 -28.69 11.42
N PRO A 94 -11.74 -28.21 11.06
CA PRO A 94 -11.29 -26.91 11.55
C PRO A 94 -12.26 -25.87 11.01
N LEU A 95 -13.28 -25.52 11.81
CA LEU A 95 -14.37 -24.62 11.40
C LEU A 95 -13.92 -23.20 11.05
N PHE A 96 -12.65 -22.93 11.20
CA PHE A 96 -12.04 -21.71 10.76
C PHE A 96 -10.70 -22.09 10.15
N HIS A 97 -10.29 -21.39 9.11
CA HIS A 97 -8.95 -21.47 8.55
C HIS A 97 -7.87 -21.55 9.67
N PRO A 98 -6.80 -22.35 9.54
CA PRO A 98 -5.78 -22.52 10.60
C PRO A 98 -5.21 -21.22 11.17
N GLN A 99 -5.24 -20.18 10.35
CA GLN A 99 -4.84 -18.83 10.68
C GLN A 99 -5.77 -18.12 11.69
N PHE A 100 -7.06 -18.44 11.72
CA PHE A 100 -7.97 -17.99 12.79
C PHE A 100 -7.66 -18.67 14.13
N GLU A 101 -7.30 -19.95 14.12
CA GLU A 101 -6.86 -20.64 15.33
C GLU A 101 -5.58 -19.98 15.87
N GLU A 102 -4.69 -19.55 14.97
CA GLU A 102 -3.53 -18.74 15.34
C GLU A 102 -3.93 -17.40 15.96
N LEU A 103 -4.92 -16.69 15.40
CA LEU A 103 -5.38 -15.42 15.93
C LEU A 103 -6.03 -15.54 17.31
N LEU A 104 -6.87 -16.56 17.52
CA LEU A 104 -7.41 -16.91 18.85
C LEU A 104 -6.28 -17.29 19.82
N ALA A 105 -5.27 -18.03 19.35
CA ALA A 105 -4.10 -18.36 20.15
C ALA A 105 -3.25 -17.12 20.47
N ARG A 106 -3.08 -16.18 19.54
CA ARG A 106 -2.42 -14.88 19.75
C ARG A 106 -3.16 -14.07 20.81
N LYS A 107 -4.50 -13.96 20.72
CA LYS A 107 -5.35 -13.31 21.74
C LYS A 107 -5.21 -13.97 23.11
N ALA A 108 -5.26 -15.30 23.17
CA ALA A 108 -5.07 -16.07 24.41
C ALA A 108 -3.67 -15.88 25.03
N ASN A 109 -2.65 -15.66 24.18
CA ASN A 109 -1.26 -15.48 24.59
C ASN A 109 -0.84 -14.02 24.79
N ALA A 110 -1.64 -13.03 24.39
CA ALA A 110 -1.27 -11.61 24.43
C ALA A 110 -0.90 -11.13 25.85
N GLY A 111 -1.44 -11.73 26.90
CA GLY A 111 -1.03 -11.44 28.28
C GLY A 111 0.41 -11.86 28.65
N ASN A 112 1.03 -12.77 27.92
CA ASN A 112 2.34 -13.36 28.26
C ASN A 112 3.54 -12.53 27.76
N ASN A 113 3.35 -11.74 26.71
CA ASN A 113 4.41 -10.94 26.08
C ASN A 113 4.42 -9.47 26.53
N GLY A 114 3.54 -9.09 27.46
CA GLY A 114 3.50 -7.74 28.06
C GLY A 114 2.84 -6.66 27.20
N ARG A 115 2.22 -7.02 26.07
CA ARG A 115 1.37 -6.14 25.23
C ARG A 115 -0.01 -6.76 25.08
N SER A 116 -1.08 -5.99 25.26
CA SER A 116 -2.44 -6.52 25.04
C SER A 116 -2.67 -6.86 23.57
N PHE A 117 -3.67 -7.69 23.29
CA PHE A 117 -4.02 -8.05 21.91
C PHE A 117 -4.47 -6.80 21.14
N GLU A 118 -5.21 -5.91 21.81
CA GLU A 118 -5.65 -4.63 21.25
C GLU A 118 -4.48 -3.69 20.94
N GLU A 119 -3.39 -3.73 21.73
CA GLU A 119 -2.18 -2.95 21.45
C GLU A 119 -1.47 -3.45 20.19
N GLN A 120 -1.39 -4.77 20.00
CA GLN A 120 -0.79 -5.39 18.81
C GLN A 120 -1.60 -5.09 17.55
N LEU A 121 -2.92 -5.25 17.63
CA LEU A 121 -3.83 -4.93 16.54
C LEU A 121 -3.76 -3.44 16.15
N ARG A 122 -3.70 -2.57 17.15
CA ARG A 122 -3.55 -1.12 16.93
C ARG A 122 -2.25 -0.78 16.21
N GLU A 123 -1.14 -1.45 16.55
CA GLU A 123 0.17 -1.25 15.92
C GLU A 123 0.11 -1.65 14.43
N GLN A 124 -0.48 -2.80 14.12
CA GLN A 124 -0.65 -3.25 12.73
C GLN A 124 -1.49 -2.29 11.88
N VAL A 125 -2.63 -1.79 12.41
CA VAL A 125 -3.45 -0.81 11.68
C VAL A 125 -2.69 0.50 11.51
N LEU A 126 -1.87 0.90 12.48
CA LEU A 126 -1.04 2.10 12.35
C LEU A 126 0.04 1.93 11.28
N ASP A 127 0.72 0.79 11.22
CA ASP A 127 1.74 0.49 10.22
C ASP A 127 1.13 0.56 8.79
N ARG A 128 -0.06 0.00 8.59
CA ARG A 128 -0.80 0.09 7.31
C ARG A 128 -1.27 1.51 6.99
N LEU A 129 -1.73 2.27 8.00
CA LEU A 129 -2.09 3.68 7.80
C LEU A 129 -0.89 4.54 7.38
N ASP A 130 0.31 4.13 7.76
CA ASP A 130 1.54 4.82 7.40
C ASP A 130 1.96 4.56 5.94
N GLU A 131 1.52 3.46 5.29
CA GLU A 131 1.67 3.22 3.84
C GLU A 131 0.98 4.31 2.99
N PHE A 132 -0.07 4.95 3.51
CA PHE A 132 -0.76 6.07 2.84
C PHE A 132 -0.08 7.44 3.06
N SER A 133 1.06 7.48 3.73
CA SER A 133 1.81 8.71 3.96
C SER A 133 2.64 9.08 2.74
N PHE A 134 2.34 10.21 2.11
CA PHE A 134 3.16 10.75 1.02
C PHE A 134 4.42 11.43 1.56
N PHE A 135 5.56 11.21 0.90
CA PHE A 135 6.82 11.87 1.24
C PHE A 135 6.83 13.38 0.90
N PRO A 136 7.62 14.21 1.62
CA PRO A 136 7.78 15.63 1.30
C PRO A 136 8.39 15.84 -0.08
N GLY A 137 7.80 16.70 -0.89
CA GLY A 137 8.35 17.09 -2.20
C GLY A 137 9.56 18.03 -2.09
N GLU A 138 10.20 18.30 -3.22
CA GLU A 138 11.45 19.09 -3.27
C GLU A 138 11.31 20.51 -2.72
N ASN A 139 10.19 21.21 -2.98
CA ASN A 139 10.02 22.58 -2.46
C ASN A 139 9.71 22.57 -0.97
N GLU A 140 9.02 21.55 -0.46
CA GLU A 140 8.84 21.32 0.97
C GLU A 140 10.19 21.07 1.68
N ASN A 141 11.04 20.23 1.09
CA ASN A 141 12.38 19.94 1.61
C ASN A 141 13.32 21.15 1.53
N ALA A 142 13.28 21.90 0.42
CA ALA A 142 14.03 23.15 0.25
C ALA A 142 13.57 24.21 1.26
N ALA A 143 12.26 24.38 1.44
CA ALA A 143 11.69 25.30 2.44
C ALA A 143 12.05 24.86 3.87
N ARG A 144 12.06 23.55 4.17
CA ARG A 144 12.52 22.99 5.44
C ARG A 144 14.03 23.21 5.67
N LYS A 145 14.88 23.03 4.66
CA LYS A 145 16.34 23.28 4.75
C LYS A 145 16.63 24.78 4.92
N ALA A 146 15.90 25.65 4.22
CA ALA A 146 15.94 27.10 4.39
C ALA A 146 15.45 27.52 5.80
N ALA A 147 14.46 26.81 6.36
CA ALA A 147 13.98 26.99 7.72
C ALA A 147 15.03 26.69 8.78
N LEU A 148 15.64 25.52 8.69
CA LEU A 148 16.59 25.04 9.68
C LEU A 148 17.88 25.86 9.66
N SER A 149 18.34 26.26 8.47
CA SER A 149 19.50 27.14 8.32
C SER A 149 19.28 28.56 8.84
N SER A 150 18.06 29.11 8.73
CA SER A 150 17.72 30.42 9.30
C SER A 150 17.45 30.39 10.81
N LEU A 151 16.84 29.32 11.33
CA LEU A 151 16.54 29.12 12.76
C LEU A 151 17.76 28.80 13.62
N ALA A 152 18.86 28.29 13.05
CA ALA A 152 20.12 28.04 13.75
C ALA A 152 20.75 29.29 14.39
N SER A 153 20.21 30.49 14.11
CA SER A 153 20.62 31.77 14.70
C SER A 153 19.72 32.28 15.85
N ALA A 154 18.58 31.62 16.13
CA ALA A 154 17.57 32.09 17.06
C ALA A 154 17.49 31.23 18.34
N ASP A 155 18.40 31.52 19.26
CA ASP A 155 18.50 30.83 20.55
C ASP A 155 17.30 31.17 21.45
N LYS A 156 16.48 30.15 21.76
CA LYS A 156 15.24 30.11 22.59
C LYS A 156 13.92 30.43 21.87
N LEU A 157 13.08 29.39 21.65
CA LEU A 157 11.73 29.26 22.23
C LEU A 157 10.92 28.06 21.69
N VAL A 158 10.17 27.46 22.62
CA VAL A 158 8.98 26.58 22.51
C VAL A 158 9.21 25.09 22.22
N LYS A 159 8.64 24.27 23.12
CA LYS A 159 8.41 22.84 22.98
C LYS A 159 7.59 22.59 21.71
N ALA A 160 8.28 22.18 20.66
CA ALA A 160 7.77 22.10 19.31
C ALA A 160 7.83 20.64 18.87
N GLU A 161 6.99 19.80 19.45
CA GLU A 161 6.93 18.37 19.07
C GLU A 161 5.68 18.07 18.22
N GLU A 162 4.71 19.00 18.15
CA GLU A 162 3.43 18.77 17.45
C GLU A 162 3.16 19.70 16.25
N LEU A 163 4.12 20.57 15.87
CA LEU A 163 3.97 21.48 14.72
C LEU A 163 4.92 21.09 13.58
N PRO A 164 4.46 21.14 12.30
CA PRO A 164 5.32 20.95 11.14
C PRO A 164 6.53 21.89 11.17
N PRO A 165 7.74 21.46 10.75
CA PRO A 165 8.95 22.29 10.77
C PRO A 165 8.78 23.67 10.13
N LEU A 166 7.96 23.79 9.09
CA LEU A 166 7.63 25.04 8.39
C LEU A 166 6.78 26.01 9.24
N ALA A 167 5.87 25.49 10.07
CA ALA A 167 5.06 26.30 10.99
C ALA A 167 5.90 26.90 12.14
N ARG A 168 6.96 26.20 12.56
CA ARG A 168 7.92 26.72 13.56
C ARG A 168 8.68 27.93 13.03
N MET A 169 8.96 27.94 11.74
CA MET A 169 9.73 28.99 11.07
C MET A 169 8.94 30.30 10.96
N ALA A 170 7.65 30.23 10.62
CA ALA A 170 6.78 31.39 10.52
C ALA A 170 6.47 32.06 11.87
N LEU A 171 6.46 31.29 12.96
CA LEU A 171 6.30 31.82 14.32
C LEU A 171 7.54 32.60 14.80
N SER A 172 8.67 32.51 14.09
CA SER A 172 9.88 33.27 14.41
C SER A 172 9.91 34.66 13.77
N GLN A 173 8.79 35.38 13.71
CA GLN A 173 8.63 36.74 13.13
C GLN A 173 9.79 37.73 13.39
N LYS A 174 10.58 37.55 14.46
CA LYS A 174 11.84 38.26 14.72
C LYS A 174 12.94 38.09 13.67
N ALA A 175 13.07 36.92 13.04
CA ALA A 175 14.14 36.64 12.07
C ALA A 175 13.96 37.46 10.78
N PHE A 176 12.71 37.62 10.33
CA PHE A 176 12.37 38.41 9.14
C PHE A 176 12.56 39.92 9.33
N GLN A 177 12.53 40.41 10.58
CA GLN A 177 12.70 41.84 10.87
C GLN A 177 14.15 42.31 10.74
N THR A 178 15.11 41.39 10.73
CA THR A 178 16.56 41.67 10.66
C THR A 178 17.20 41.33 9.32
N MET A 179 16.45 40.71 8.40
CA MET A 179 16.91 40.36 7.05
C MET A 179 16.79 41.54 6.09
N GLU A 180 17.64 41.56 5.06
CA GLU A 180 17.48 42.49 3.94
C GLU A 180 16.16 42.20 3.21
N PRO A 181 15.45 43.21 2.69
CA PRO A 181 14.11 43.04 2.13
C PRO A 181 14.01 42.02 0.98
N ASP A 182 15.05 41.94 0.14
CA ASP A 182 15.07 41.02 -1.01
C ASP A 182 15.28 39.56 -0.55
N ASP A 183 16.13 39.33 0.45
CA ASP A 183 16.33 38.01 1.06
C ASP A 183 15.07 37.55 1.80
N ALA A 184 14.42 38.46 2.51
CA ALA A 184 13.16 38.19 3.20
C ALA A 184 12.03 37.86 2.21
N LEU A 185 11.96 38.56 1.07
CA LEU A 185 11.01 38.27 0.00
C LEU A 185 11.26 36.91 -0.65
N HIS A 186 12.51 36.59 -0.98
CA HIS A 186 12.88 35.31 -1.57
C HIS A 186 12.54 34.13 -0.65
N LEU A 187 12.90 34.23 0.62
CA LEU A 187 12.66 33.18 1.61
C LEU A 187 11.17 33.02 1.95
N LEU A 188 10.40 34.12 1.99
CA LEU A 188 8.94 34.04 2.12
C LEU A 188 8.26 33.43 0.88
N SER A 189 8.84 33.59 -0.31
CA SER A 189 8.33 32.95 -1.54
C SER A 189 8.57 31.44 -1.49
N LEU A 190 9.78 31.01 -1.14
CA LEU A 190 10.11 29.59 -0.95
C LEU A 190 9.21 28.94 0.11
N LEU A 191 8.97 29.66 1.22
CA LEU A 191 8.03 29.23 2.25
C LEU A 191 6.61 29.09 1.72
N GLN A 192 6.16 30.06 0.92
CA GLN A 192 4.83 30.04 0.35
C GLN A 192 4.65 28.81 -0.56
N ASP A 193 5.64 28.51 -1.38
CA ASP A 193 5.56 27.39 -2.34
C ASP A 193 5.69 26.03 -1.64
N GLY A 194 6.62 25.88 -0.69
CA GLY A 194 6.71 24.68 0.15
C GLY A 194 5.44 24.43 0.99
N LEU A 195 4.77 25.49 1.47
CA LEU A 195 3.49 25.34 2.19
C LEU A 195 2.33 24.94 1.27
N LYS A 196 2.31 25.40 0.01
CA LYS A 196 1.29 24.96 -0.96
C LYS A 196 1.48 23.49 -1.30
N GLU A 197 2.73 23.05 -1.51
CA GLU A 197 3.07 21.66 -1.80
C GLU A 197 2.69 20.76 -0.61
N TYR A 198 3.10 21.13 0.61
CA TYR A 198 2.71 20.43 1.83
C TYR A 198 1.18 20.33 2.00
N LEU A 199 0.45 21.42 1.75
CA LEU A 199 -1.01 21.43 1.82
C LEU A 199 -1.65 20.52 0.77
N ASN A 200 -1.14 20.53 -0.46
CA ASN A 200 -1.60 19.63 -1.52
C ASN A 200 -1.32 18.17 -1.18
N ARG A 201 -0.15 17.89 -0.61
CA ARG A 201 0.23 16.56 -0.12
C ARG A 201 -0.73 16.06 0.95
N ILE A 202 -0.96 16.82 2.03
CA ILE A 202 -1.93 16.44 3.08
C ILE A 202 -3.31 16.15 2.50
N ARG A 203 -3.77 16.96 1.53
CA ARG A 203 -5.06 16.74 0.87
C ARG A 203 -5.08 15.48 0.01
N ARG A 204 -3.97 15.15 -0.65
CA ARG A 204 -3.81 13.89 -1.38
C ARG A 204 -3.81 12.71 -0.41
N GLU A 205 -3.06 12.78 0.69
CA GLU A 205 -3.08 11.76 1.76
C GLU A 205 -4.51 11.55 2.28
N GLU A 206 -5.20 12.63 2.63
CA GLU A 206 -6.58 12.56 3.15
C GLU A 206 -7.55 11.96 2.11
N LYS A 207 -7.41 12.32 0.84
CA LYS A 207 -8.26 11.79 -0.24
C LYS A 207 -7.96 10.32 -0.50
N SER A 208 -6.68 9.94 -0.61
CA SER A 208 -6.24 8.55 -0.79
C SER A 208 -6.77 7.69 0.35
N LEU A 209 -6.60 8.17 1.59
CA LEU A 209 -7.03 7.47 2.79
C LEU A 209 -8.55 7.34 2.92
N LYS A 210 -9.33 8.30 2.39
CA LYS A 210 -10.79 8.20 2.34
C LYS A 210 -11.29 7.27 1.25
N ASN A 211 -10.51 7.11 0.17
CA ASN A 211 -10.86 6.30 -0.97
C ASN A 211 -10.32 4.86 -0.87
N SER A 212 -9.36 4.60 0.02
CA SER A 212 -8.92 3.25 0.32
C SER A 212 -10.08 2.41 0.89
N THR A 213 -9.93 1.09 0.85
CA THR A 213 -10.85 0.13 1.50
C THR A 213 -11.12 0.54 2.95
N PHE A 214 -10.06 0.89 3.71
CA PHE A 214 -10.17 1.40 5.08
C PHE A 214 -11.06 2.63 5.21
N GLY A 215 -10.92 3.60 4.30
CA GLY A 215 -11.70 4.82 4.27
C GLY A 215 -13.16 4.56 3.90
N ARG A 216 -13.39 3.76 2.86
CA ARG A 216 -14.73 3.38 2.39
C ARG A 216 -15.54 2.70 3.49
N HIS A 217 -14.92 1.76 4.21
CA HIS A 217 -15.50 1.11 5.36
C HIS A 217 -15.77 2.11 6.50
N ALA A 218 -14.77 2.92 6.89
CA ALA A 218 -14.91 3.85 8.02
C ALA A 218 -15.96 4.95 7.81
N PHE A 219 -16.20 5.35 6.55
CA PHE A 219 -17.15 6.41 6.19
C PHE A 219 -18.47 5.88 5.61
N GLY A 220 -18.69 4.56 5.64
CA GLY A 220 -19.99 3.93 5.39
C GLY A 220 -20.43 3.92 3.93
N THR A 221 -19.50 3.77 2.98
CA THR A 221 -19.85 3.53 1.57
C THR A 221 -20.03 2.04 1.25
N GLU A 222 -19.54 1.14 2.09
CA GLU A 222 -19.68 -0.32 2.01
C GLU A 222 -20.22 -0.82 3.36
N SER A 223 -21.20 -1.73 3.33
CA SER A 223 -21.67 -2.46 4.51
C SER A 223 -20.59 -3.44 4.96
N ASP A 224 -20.59 -3.75 6.25
CA ASP A 224 -19.70 -4.75 6.83
C ASP A 224 -20.28 -6.15 6.57
N GLU A 225 -20.27 -6.56 5.30
CA GLU A 225 -20.89 -7.81 4.84
C GLU A 225 -20.35 -9.01 5.64
N GLY A 226 -19.03 -9.03 5.89
CA GLY A 226 -18.41 -10.01 6.77
C GLY A 226 -19.01 -10.03 8.19
N VAL A 227 -19.09 -8.91 8.90
CA VAL A 227 -19.68 -8.91 10.25
C VAL A 227 -21.17 -9.32 10.23
N GLU A 228 -21.92 -8.92 9.20
CA GLU A 228 -23.32 -9.32 9.02
C GLU A 228 -23.48 -10.83 8.78
N ASP A 229 -22.56 -11.46 8.05
CA ASP A 229 -22.54 -12.90 7.81
C ASP A 229 -22.20 -13.68 9.09
N PHE A 230 -21.17 -13.26 9.83
CA PHE A 230 -20.83 -13.86 11.12
C PHE A 230 -21.94 -13.64 12.16
N GLN A 231 -22.68 -12.54 12.09
CA GLN A 231 -23.87 -12.34 12.92
C GLN A 231 -24.99 -13.31 12.51
N SER A 232 -25.28 -13.45 11.22
CA SER A 232 -26.32 -14.35 10.70
C SER A 232 -26.03 -15.81 11.06
N LEU A 233 -24.79 -16.26 10.87
CA LEU A 233 -24.36 -17.61 11.25
C LEU A 233 -24.49 -17.84 12.77
N ARG A 234 -24.10 -16.85 13.57
CA ARG A 234 -24.27 -16.93 15.03
C ARG A 234 -25.74 -17.07 15.41
N GLU A 235 -26.62 -16.26 14.83
CA GLU A 235 -28.06 -16.31 15.11
C GLU A 235 -28.67 -17.67 14.72
N LEU A 236 -28.26 -18.21 13.57
CA LEU A 236 -28.65 -19.55 13.12
C LEU A 236 -28.23 -20.62 14.14
N LEU A 237 -26.97 -20.63 14.58
CA LEU A 237 -26.47 -21.59 15.56
C LEU A 237 -27.13 -21.44 16.94
N GLU A 238 -27.47 -20.22 17.36
CA GLU A 238 -28.25 -19.99 18.58
C GLU A 238 -29.63 -20.65 18.49
N LYS A 239 -30.34 -20.47 17.37
CA LYS A 239 -31.65 -21.11 17.14
C LYS A 239 -31.53 -22.63 17.04
N LEU A 240 -30.51 -23.14 16.35
CA LEU A 240 -30.26 -24.58 16.22
C LEU A 240 -30.00 -25.24 17.59
N LYS A 241 -29.19 -24.58 18.44
CA LYS A 241 -28.97 -25.00 19.82
C LYS A 241 -30.27 -25.06 20.63
N GLU A 242 -31.16 -24.07 20.49
CA GLU A 242 -32.47 -24.07 21.15
C GLU A 242 -33.34 -25.24 20.67
N ALA A 243 -33.37 -25.49 19.37
CA ALA A 243 -34.12 -26.59 18.77
C ALA A 243 -33.64 -27.97 19.25
N PHE A 244 -32.32 -28.18 19.38
CA PHE A 244 -31.80 -29.40 19.98
C PHE A 244 -32.10 -29.51 21.49
N ALA A 245 -32.12 -28.40 22.22
CA ALA A 245 -32.47 -28.43 23.65
C ALA A 245 -33.91 -28.90 23.86
N ASP A 246 -34.84 -28.39 23.05
CA ASP A 246 -36.25 -28.81 23.04
C ASP A 246 -36.38 -30.27 22.60
N SER A 247 -35.61 -30.71 21.61
CA SER A 247 -35.59 -32.11 21.14
C SER A 247 -35.17 -33.09 22.24
N ILE A 248 -34.11 -32.76 22.98
CA ILE A 248 -33.65 -33.55 24.15
C ILE A 248 -34.75 -33.62 25.21
N GLN A 249 -35.43 -32.50 25.49
CA GLN A 249 -36.50 -32.45 26.49
C GLN A 249 -37.70 -33.31 26.09
N ARG A 250 -38.02 -33.37 24.79
CA ARG A 250 -39.16 -34.12 24.24
C ARG A 250 -38.86 -35.59 23.98
N LYS A 251 -37.58 -35.96 23.84
CA LYS A 251 -37.14 -37.29 23.35
C LYS A 251 -37.69 -37.58 21.95
N GLY A 252 -37.56 -36.59 21.06
CA GLY A 252 -37.95 -36.65 19.66
C GLY A 252 -37.70 -35.30 18.98
N PRO A 253 -37.95 -35.17 17.66
CA PRO A 253 -37.67 -33.95 16.91
C PRO A 253 -38.47 -32.75 17.43
N SER A 254 -37.78 -31.60 17.55
CA SER A 254 -38.41 -30.33 17.93
C SER A 254 -39.16 -29.71 16.76
N PRO A 255 -40.37 -29.15 16.97
CA PRO A 255 -41.01 -28.29 15.97
C PRO A 255 -40.18 -27.07 15.56
N LEU A 256 -39.22 -26.65 16.41
CA LEU A 256 -38.32 -25.53 16.12
C LEU A 256 -37.35 -25.86 14.98
N LEU A 257 -37.02 -27.15 14.78
CA LEU A 257 -36.23 -27.58 13.61
C LEU A 257 -37.02 -27.33 12.32
N GLY A 258 -38.32 -27.66 12.31
CA GLY A 258 -39.19 -27.38 11.16
C GLY A 258 -39.27 -25.88 10.83
N THR A 259 -39.36 -25.01 11.84
CA THR A 259 -39.37 -23.55 11.60
C THR A 259 -38.03 -23.02 11.09
N LEU A 260 -36.91 -23.66 11.45
CA LEU A 260 -35.60 -23.28 10.93
C LEU A 260 -35.45 -23.65 9.45
N ILE A 261 -35.88 -24.84 9.08
CA ILE A 261 -35.90 -25.31 7.69
C ILE A 261 -36.76 -24.37 6.83
N GLU A 262 -37.93 -23.95 7.32
CA GLU A 262 -38.81 -22.99 6.63
C GLU A 262 -38.18 -21.57 6.52
N GLU A 263 -37.41 -21.14 7.51
CA GLU A 263 -36.83 -19.78 7.56
C GLU A 263 -35.59 -19.62 6.68
N TYR A 264 -34.75 -20.66 6.61
CA TYR A 264 -33.46 -20.64 5.91
C TYR A 264 -33.47 -21.37 4.56
N GLY A 265 -34.60 -21.95 4.17
CA GLY A 265 -34.96 -22.11 2.76
C GLY A 265 -34.32 -23.30 2.05
N LEU A 266 -34.91 -24.49 2.23
CA LEU A 266 -35.04 -25.39 1.08
C LEU A 266 -36.34 -25.01 0.37
N GLU A 267 -36.28 -24.51 -0.87
CA GLU A 267 -37.48 -24.43 -1.70
C GLU A 267 -38.07 -25.86 -1.81
N GLU A 268 -39.37 -26.04 -1.54
CA GLU A 268 -40.10 -27.33 -1.50
C GLU A 268 -40.10 -28.11 -2.85
N ASP A 269 -39.16 -27.86 -3.75
CA ASP A 269 -39.12 -28.48 -5.06
C ASP A 269 -38.43 -29.86 -4.99
N ASP A 270 -39.28 -30.86 -4.79
CA ASP A 270 -39.12 -32.31 -5.04
C ASP A 270 -38.53 -33.23 -3.94
N GLU A 271 -38.11 -32.73 -2.77
CA GLU A 271 -37.69 -33.61 -1.67
C GLU A 271 -38.88 -34.12 -0.83
N ALA A 272 -38.83 -35.39 -0.42
CA ALA A 272 -39.87 -35.97 0.42
C ALA A 272 -39.84 -35.32 1.82
N GLU A 273 -41.00 -35.09 2.45
CA GLU A 273 -41.12 -34.53 3.81
C GLU A 273 -40.21 -35.23 4.85
N ASP A 274 -39.82 -36.48 4.59
CA ASP A 274 -38.99 -37.32 5.45
C ASP A 274 -37.46 -37.06 5.30
N GLU A 275 -37.00 -36.32 4.28
CA GLU A 275 -35.56 -36.03 4.02
C GLU A 275 -35.16 -34.56 4.29
N LEU A 276 -36.14 -33.67 4.54
CA LEU A 276 -35.95 -32.22 4.68
C LEU A 276 -34.93 -31.79 5.75
N LEU A 277 -34.88 -32.50 6.89
CA LEU A 277 -33.91 -32.17 7.94
C LEU A 277 -32.49 -32.54 7.51
N SER A 278 -32.33 -33.61 6.74
CA SER A 278 -31.00 -34.05 6.29
C SER A 278 -30.43 -33.10 5.26
N ALA A 279 -31.24 -32.71 4.26
CA ALA A 279 -30.84 -31.74 3.24
C ALA A 279 -30.57 -30.35 3.84
N PHE A 280 -31.38 -29.89 4.79
CA PHE A 280 -31.15 -28.60 5.44
C PHE A 280 -29.82 -28.57 6.20
N LEU A 281 -29.49 -29.66 6.89
CA LEU A 281 -28.22 -29.76 7.60
C LEU A 281 -27.04 -29.87 6.64
N GLU A 282 -27.19 -30.48 5.47
CA GLU A 282 -26.15 -30.56 4.43
C GLU A 282 -25.92 -29.19 3.77
N ASP A 283 -26.99 -28.50 3.38
CA ASP A 283 -26.92 -27.16 2.78
C ASP A 283 -26.35 -26.11 3.74
N MET A 284 -26.74 -26.17 5.02
CA MET A 284 -26.13 -25.33 6.07
C MET A 284 -24.63 -25.60 6.21
N LEU A 285 -24.17 -26.84 6.03
CA LEU A 285 -22.75 -27.17 6.13
C LEU A 285 -22.01 -26.64 4.90
N ASP A 286 -22.57 -26.77 3.70
CA ASP A 286 -22.01 -26.25 2.45
C ASP A 286 -21.94 -24.70 2.43
N GLU A 287 -23.00 -24.00 2.86
CA GLU A 287 -22.99 -22.53 2.98
C GLU A 287 -22.02 -22.07 4.07
N SER A 288 -21.96 -22.80 5.19
CA SER A 288 -20.98 -22.50 6.22
C SER A 288 -19.56 -22.78 5.75
N GLU A 289 -19.35 -23.72 4.82
CA GLU A 289 -18.02 -24.00 4.28
C GLU A 289 -17.45 -22.78 3.52
N GLY A 290 -18.28 -22.06 2.76
CA GLY A 290 -17.87 -20.82 2.08
C GLY A 290 -17.44 -19.70 3.04
N LEU A 291 -18.13 -19.54 4.17
CA LEU A 291 -17.81 -18.54 5.20
C LEU A 291 -16.64 -18.94 6.11
N MET A 292 -16.32 -20.23 6.20
CA MET A 292 -15.39 -20.80 7.18
C MET A 292 -14.08 -21.32 6.58
N PHE A 293 -14.06 -21.56 5.26
CA PHE A 293 -12.94 -22.16 4.51
C PHE A 293 -12.60 -21.43 3.21
N SER A 294 -13.03 -20.18 3.01
CA SER A 294 -12.46 -19.41 1.89
C SER A 294 -10.94 -19.40 2.00
N GLU A 295 -10.26 -19.87 0.94
CA GLU A 295 -8.79 -19.89 0.86
C GLU A 295 -8.21 -18.45 0.90
N ASP A 296 -9.08 -17.45 0.80
CA ASP A 296 -8.81 -16.01 0.76
C ASP A 296 -8.73 -15.36 2.15
N PHE A 297 -8.87 -16.13 3.23
CA PHE A 297 -8.74 -15.59 4.58
C PHE A 297 -7.27 -15.38 4.99
N ASP A 298 -6.77 -14.13 4.96
CA ASP A 298 -5.44 -13.74 5.47
C ASP A 298 -5.50 -13.18 6.94
N PRO A 299 -4.82 -13.80 7.93
CA PRO A 299 -4.76 -13.40 9.34
C PRO A 299 -3.94 -12.15 9.62
N ASP A 300 -3.25 -11.58 8.62
CA ASP A 300 -2.78 -10.19 8.71
C ASP A 300 -3.90 -9.16 8.52
N PHE A 301 -5.13 -9.63 8.79
CA PHE A 301 -6.35 -8.91 9.16
C PHE A 301 -7.27 -8.58 7.98
N SER A 302 -7.45 -9.50 7.02
CA SER A 302 -8.43 -9.34 5.94
C SER A 302 -9.66 -10.26 6.01
N PRO A 303 -10.71 -9.78 6.65
CA PRO A 303 -12.09 -9.90 6.16
C PRO A 303 -12.57 -8.57 5.51
N PHE A 304 -11.66 -7.59 5.33
CA PHE A 304 -11.95 -6.23 4.85
C PHE A 304 -11.17 -5.84 3.59
N PHE A 305 -10.38 -6.76 3.04
CA PHE A 305 -9.57 -6.59 1.85
C PHE A 305 -9.96 -7.67 0.84
N GLU A 306 -11.22 -7.66 0.42
CA GLU A 306 -11.51 -8.02 -0.95
C GLU A 306 -10.95 -6.87 -1.81
N GLU A 307 -9.70 -6.98 -2.22
CA GLU A 307 -9.52 -6.89 -3.66
C GLU A 307 -9.93 -8.28 -4.13
N ASP A 308 -10.97 -8.36 -4.96
CA ASP A 308 -11.18 -9.53 -5.81
C ASP A 308 -9.89 -9.69 -6.64
N GLU A 309 -8.84 -10.28 -6.06
CA GLU A 309 -7.78 -10.91 -6.83
C GLU A 309 -8.48 -12.11 -7.46
N GLU A 310 -9.18 -11.86 -8.57
CA GLU A 310 -9.57 -12.92 -9.48
C GLU A 310 -8.33 -13.80 -9.65
N ASP A 311 -8.45 -15.10 -9.34
CA ASP A 311 -7.35 -16.07 -9.42
C ASP A 311 -6.84 -16.18 -10.87
N TRP A 312 -6.02 -15.21 -11.28
CA TRP A 312 -5.43 -15.14 -12.60
C TRP A 312 -4.31 -16.17 -12.68
N ALA A 313 -4.61 -17.32 -13.29
CA ALA A 313 -3.65 -18.38 -13.54
C ALA A 313 -2.96 -18.20 -14.90
N GLU A 314 -1.71 -18.64 -15.01
CA GLU A 314 -1.03 -18.70 -16.31
C GLU A 314 -1.73 -19.67 -17.27
N VAL A 315 -1.95 -19.24 -18.51
CA VAL A 315 -2.52 -20.08 -19.56
C VAL A 315 -1.46 -21.06 -20.09
N GLU A 316 -1.67 -22.37 -19.96
CA GLU A 316 -0.68 -23.38 -20.39
C GLU A 316 -0.40 -23.36 -21.92
N ASN A 317 -1.36 -22.93 -22.74
CA ASN A 317 -1.23 -22.90 -24.21
C ASN A 317 -1.99 -21.72 -24.83
N PRO A 318 -1.50 -20.49 -24.68
CA PRO A 318 -2.22 -19.31 -25.13
C PRO A 318 -2.24 -19.22 -26.67
N GLN A 319 -3.28 -18.60 -27.22
CA GLN A 319 -3.42 -18.37 -28.66
C GLN A 319 -2.24 -17.57 -29.21
N PHE A 320 -1.77 -16.58 -28.44
CA PHE A 320 -0.54 -15.84 -28.70
C PHE A 320 0.56 -16.33 -27.75
N PRO A 321 1.53 -17.14 -28.21
CA PRO A 321 2.58 -17.64 -27.35
C PRO A 321 3.42 -16.51 -26.75
N ILE A 322 3.87 -16.69 -25.50
CA ILE A 322 4.79 -15.78 -24.82
C ILE A 322 6.04 -15.54 -25.70
N GLY A 323 6.46 -14.27 -25.78
CA GLY A 323 7.57 -13.79 -26.61
C GLY A 323 7.20 -13.52 -28.07
N THR A 324 5.98 -13.83 -28.52
CA THR A 324 5.53 -13.48 -29.87
C THR A 324 5.02 -12.05 -29.96
N SER A 325 5.07 -11.47 -31.16
CA SER A 325 4.60 -10.11 -31.39
C SER A 325 3.14 -10.07 -31.81
N VAL A 326 2.40 -9.10 -31.26
CA VAL A 326 0.99 -8.86 -31.52
C VAL A 326 0.75 -7.39 -31.89
N GLU A 327 -0.32 -7.15 -32.63
CA GLU A 327 -0.85 -5.82 -32.95
C GLU A 327 -2.25 -5.67 -32.35
N VAL A 328 -2.49 -4.54 -31.71
CA VAL A 328 -3.80 -4.17 -31.18
C VAL A 328 -4.71 -3.76 -32.34
N ILE A 329 -5.73 -4.55 -32.63
CA ILE A 329 -6.72 -4.28 -33.68
C ILE A 329 -7.95 -3.55 -33.17
N ALA A 330 -8.12 -3.50 -31.84
CA ALA A 330 -9.19 -2.81 -31.16
C ALA A 330 -9.21 -1.31 -31.47
N ASP A 331 -10.39 -0.79 -31.79
CA ASP A 331 -10.60 0.65 -31.98
C ASP A 331 -10.98 1.31 -30.65
N LYS A 332 -10.06 1.24 -29.69
CA LYS A 332 -10.19 1.75 -28.32
C LYS A 332 -9.24 2.94 -28.11
N THR A 333 -9.46 3.67 -27.02
CA THR A 333 -8.59 4.76 -26.55
C THR A 333 -8.02 4.40 -25.18
N LEU A 334 -6.87 4.98 -24.83
CA LEU A 334 -6.07 4.58 -23.67
C LEU A 334 -6.75 4.71 -22.29
N GLY A 335 -7.83 5.50 -22.17
CA GLY A 335 -8.62 5.58 -20.94
C GLY A 335 -9.26 6.95 -20.69
N GLU A 336 -9.89 7.10 -19.53
CA GLU A 336 -10.45 8.37 -19.07
C GLU A 336 -9.31 9.38 -18.80
N GLY A 337 -9.26 10.46 -19.57
CA GLY A 337 -8.19 11.47 -19.51
C GLY A 337 -7.30 11.52 -20.75
N PHE A 338 -7.17 10.40 -21.48
CA PHE A 338 -6.38 10.29 -22.71
C PHE A 338 -7.23 9.79 -23.90
N THR A 339 -8.48 10.23 -23.97
CA THR A 339 -9.44 9.88 -25.04
C THR A 339 -9.03 10.29 -26.46
N ASP A 340 -7.98 11.10 -26.60
CA ASP A 340 -7.40 11.50 -27.88
C ASP A 340 -6.21 10.63 -28.32
N ILE A 341 -5.80 9.66 -27.50
CA ILE A 341 -4.79 8.66 -27.83
C ILE A 341 -5.48 7.36 -28.23
N SER A 342 -5.41 7.02 -29.51
CA SER A 342 -5.88 5.73 -30.02
C SER A 342 -4.80 4.67 -29.81
N ILE A 343 -5.20 3.50 -29.30
CA ILE A 343 -4.32 2.35 -29.11
C ILE A 343 -4.31 1.39 -30.32
N LYS A 344 -5.15 1.67 -31.32
CA LYS A 344 -5.25 0.86 -32.53
C LYS A 344 -3.95 0.92 -33.32
N GLY A 345 -3.41 -0.24 -33.67
CA GLY A 345 -2.15 -0.39 -34.39
C GLY A 345 -0.91 -0.34 -33.50
N TRP A 346 -1.07 -0.21 -32.18
CA TRP A 346 0.03 -0.45 -31.25
C TRP A 346 0.53 -1.87 -31.40
N GLN A 347 1.85 -2.07 -31.28
CA GLN A 347 2.43 -3.41 -31.33
C GLN A 347 3.39 -3.61 -30.17
N GLY A 348 3.48 -4.86 -29.73
CA GLY A 348 4.32 -5.28 -28.63
C GLY A 348 4.60 -6.77 -28.65
N ARG A 349 5.26 -7.25 -27.60
CA ARG A 349 5.51 -8.66 -27.34
C ARG A 349 4.65 -9.12 -26.16
N VAL A 350 4.07 -10.30 -26.30
CA VAL A 350 3.35 -10.97 -25.20
C VAL A 350 4.37 -11.34 -24.13
N GLU A 351 4.23 -10.79 -22.93
CA GLU A 351 5.00 -11.17 -21.75
C GLU A 351 4.26 -12.27 -20.99
N GLU A 352 2.95 -12.10 -20.80
CA GLU A 352 2.13 -13.02 -20.00
C GLU A 352 0.77 -13.26 -20.66
N ALA A 353 0.16 -14.39 -20.34
CA ALA A 353 -1.20 -14.73 -20.71
C ALA A 353 -1.87 -15.34 -19.48
N LEU A 354 -2.88 -14.66 -18.98
CA LEU A 354 -3.54 -14.94 -17.71
C LEU A 354 -5.01 -15.32 -17.96
N THR A 355 -5.57 -16.17 -17.10
CA THR A 355 -7.01 -16.50 -17.12
C THR A 355 -7.57 -16.64 -15.71
N ASN A 356 -8.78 -16.12 -15.51
CA ASN A 356 -9.61 -16.36 -14.32
C ASN A 356 -10.60 -17.52 -14.51
N GLY A 357 -10.44 -18.32 -15.58
CA GLY A 357 -11.35 -19.40 -15.97
C GLY A 357 -12.50 -19.00 -16.90
N GLU A 358 -12.85 -17.71 -16.96
CA GLU A 358 -13.88 -17.18 -17.87
C GLU A 358 -13.26 -16.41 -19.04
N GLU A 359 -12.25 -15.58 -18.75
CA GLU A 359 -11.62 -14.68 -19.70
C GLU A 359 -10.11 -14.94 -19.80
N ILE A 360 -9.51 -14.54 -20.92
CA ILE A 360 -8.06 -14.58 -21.14
C ILE A 360 -7.58 -13.18 -21.45
N VAL A 361 -6.62 -12.71 -20.65
CA VAL A 361 -5.97 -11.42 -20.79
C VAL A 361 -4.50 -11.62 -21.11
N TYR A 362 -3.98 -10.80 -22.02
CA TYR A 362 -2.58 -10.82 -22.43
C TYR A 362 -1.89 -9.55 -21.95
N VAL A 363 -0.81 -9.71 -21.18
CA VAL A 363 0.10 -8.61 -20.85
C VAL A 363 1.07 -8.43 -22.00
N VAL A 364 1.04 -7.25 -22.62
CA VAL A 364 1.84 -6.92 -23.81
C VAL A 364 2.80 -5.78 -23.47
N ALA A 365 4.10 -6.06 -23.53
CA ALA A 365 5.13 -5.03 -23.52
C ALA A 365 5.24 -4.37 -24.90
N LEU A 366 5.01 -3.06 -24.94
CA LEU A 366 5.08 -2.26 -26.16
C LEU A 366 6.47 -2.30 -26.77
N ASP A 367 6.51 -2.39 -28.09
CA ASP A 367 7.77 -2.34 -28.81
C ASP A 367 8.36 -0.92 -28.86
N SER A 368 9.65 -0.83 -29.17
CA SER A 368 10.40 0.44 -29.19
C SER A 368 9.90 1.44 -30.24
N ILE A 369 9.07 1.02 -31.20
CA ILE A 369 8.48 1.91 -32.19
C ILE A 369 7.22 2.54 -31.61
N THR A 370 6.35 1.73 -31.01
CA THR A 370 5.14 2.20 -30.33
C THR A 370 5.50 3.13 -29.18
N LEU A 371 6.50 2.77 -28.37
CA LEU A 371 7.01 3.61 -27.28
C LEU A 371 7.51 4.99 -27.76
N LYS A 372 8.12 5.09 -28.95
CA LYS A 372 8.54 6.40 -29.53
C LYS A 372 7.38 7.26 -29.98
N GLU A 373 6.25 6.65 -30.29
CA GLU A 373 5.06 7.34 -30.79
C GLU A 373 4.13 7.77 -29.65
N LEU A 374 4.34 7.27 -28.43
CA LEU A 374 3.62 7.72 -27.25
C LEU A 374 3.78 9.24 -27.04
N PRO A 375 2.69 9.98 -26.77
CA PRO A 375 2.78 11.40 -26.49
C PRO A 375 3.61 11.67 -25.24
N GLN A 376 4.53 12.64 -25.32
CA GLN A 376 5.38 13.05 -24.19
C GLN A 376 4.57 13.32 -22.91
N ARG A 377 3.47 14.08 -23.01
CA ARG A 377 2.60 14.40 -21.86
C ARG A 377 2.01 13.17 -21.17
N PHE A 378 1.87 12.06 -21.92
CA PHE A 378 1.35 10.81 -21.38
C PHE A 378 2.44 10.10 -20.59
N ILE A 379 3.64 10.00 -21.17
CA ILE A 379 4.81 9.42 -20.49
C ILE A 379 5.13 10.19 -19.20
N GLU A 380 5.17 11.53 -19.26
CA GLU A 380 5.37 12.39 -18.08
C GLU A 380 4.34 12.09 -16.99
N PHE A 381 3.05 12.11 -17.33
CA PHE A 381 1.97 11.81 -16.39
C PHE A 381 2.14 10.42 -15.73
N THR A 382 2.40 9.38 -16.52
CA THR A 382 2.57 8.02 -15.99
C THR A 382 3.86 7.84 -15.17
N CYS A 383 4.92 8.60 -15.46
CA CYS A 383 6.13 8.57 -14.62
C CYS A 383 5.86 9.21 -13.26
N GLU A 384 5.05 10.28 -13.23
CA GLU A 384 4.72 11.00 -11.99
C GLU A 384 3.65 10.30 -11.13
N GLU A 385 2.61 9.74 -11.76
CA GLU A 385 1.42 9.23 -11.06
C GLU A 385 1.38 7.70 -10.96
N GLU A 386 2.04 6.98 -11.86
CA GLU A 386 1.96 5.51 -11.97
C GLU A 386 3.36 4.84 -12.03
N TYR A 387 4.43 5.54 -11.61
CA TYR A 387 5.80 5.01 -11.54
C TYR A 387 6.32 4.35 -12.83
N GLY A 388 5.88 4.82 -14.00
CA GLY A 388 6.47 4.42 -15.29
C GLY A 388 5.83 3.20 -15.97
N THR A 389 4.59 2.85 -15.63
CA THR A 389 3.79 1.75 -16.22
C THR A 389 3.42 1.92 -17.70
N PHE A 390 3.82 3.00 -18.38
CA PHE A 390 3.42 3.33 -19.77
C PHE A 390 3.86 2.34 -20.87
N SER A 391 4.56 1.27 -20.52
CA SER A 391 5.17 0.35 -21.48
C SER A 391 4.50 -1.02 -21.54
N ARG A 392 3.60 -1.32 -20.61
CA ARG A 392 2.90 -2.61 -20.50
C ARG A 392 1.41 -2.38 -20.40
N TYR A 393 0.65 -3.18 -21.12
CA TYR A 393 -0.80 -3.09 -21.14
C TYR A 393 -1.43 -4.46 -21.27
N GLU A 394 -2.58 -4.59 -20.64
CA GLU A 394 -3.45 -5.75 -20.72
C GLU A 394 -4.41 -5.62 -21.90
N PHE A 395 -4.58 -6.72 -22.65
CA PHE A 395 -5.50 -6.79 -23.77
C PHE A 395 -6.26 -8.10 -23.78
N ASP A 396 -7.56 -8.00 -24.09
CA ASP A 396 -8.40 -9.17 -24.38
C ASP A 396 -7.86 -9.93 -25.59
N GLU A 397 -8.03 -11.26 -25.61
CA GLU A 397 -7.64 -12.08 -26.76
C GLU A 397 -8.22 -11.59 -28.10
N ALA A 398 -9.46 -11.07 -28.07
CA ALA A 398 -10.18 -10.60 -29.25
C ALA A 398 -9.64 -9.27 -29.81
N ASP A 399 -8.87 -8.53 -29.01
CA ASP A 399 -8.32 -7.22 -29.37
C ASP A 399 -6.96 -7.30 -30.05
N LEU A 400 -6.39 -8.50 -30.16
CA LEU A 400 -5.06 -8.75 -30.68
C LEU A 400 -5.07 -9.50 -32.01
N ALA A 401 -4.07 -9.23 -32.83
CA ALA A 401 -3.75 -10.00 -34.03
C ALA A 401 -2.26 -10.34 -34.09
N PRO A 402 -1.87 -11.48 -34.69
CA PRO A 402 -0.46 -11.82 -34.85
C PRO A 402 0.28 -10.76 -35.69
N ALA A 403 1.42 -10.29 -35.20
CA ALA A 403 2.28 -9.33 -35.89
C ALA A 403 3.68 -9.90 -36.12
N GLN A 404 4.44 -9.25 -37.01
CA GLN A 404 5.87 -9.52 -37.14
C GLN A 404 6.64 -8.61 -36.19
N PRO A 405 7.67 -9.10 -35.48
CA PRO A 405 8.48 -8.26 -34.62
C PRO A 405 9.15 -7.16 -35.44
N ARG A 406 9.09 -5.92 -34.94
CA ARG A 406 9.65 -4.74 -35.61
C ARG A 406 10.99 -4.29 -35.02
N ASP A 407 11.35 -4.84 -33.87
CA ASP A 407 12.55 -4.59 -33.08
C ASP A 407 12.91 -5.83 -32.23
N THR A 408 13.90 -5.70 -31.34
CA THR A 408 14.22 -6.72 -30.33
C THR A 408 13.68 -6.34 -28.95
N GLU A 409 13.54 -7.33 -28.07
CA GLU A 409 13.17 -7.10 -26.65
C GLU A 409 14.15 -6.15 -25.96
N GLU A 410 15.45 -6.34 -26.19
CA GLU A 410 16.50 -5.46 -25.67
C GLU A 410 16.32 -4.01 -26.16
N ASP A 411 15.96 -3.79 -27.44
CA ASP A 411 15.69 -2.44 -27.95
C ASP A 411 14.52 -1.75 -27.22
N ALA A 412 13.47 -2.51 -26.90
CA ALA A 412 12.29 -2.02 -26.18
C ALA A 412 12.63 -1.67 -24.73
N ILE A 413 13.31 -2.58 -24.00
CA ILE A 413 13.75 -2.35 -22.61
C ILE A 413 14.66 -1.13 -22.52
N ILE A 414 15.66 -1.02 -23.41
CA ILE A 414 16.58 0.11 -23.43
C ILE A 414 15.82 1.42 -23.64
N LEU A 415 14.87 1.46 -24.57
CA LEU A 415 14.10 2.68 -24.84
C LEU A 415 13.15 3.01 -23.68
N GLN A 416 12.46 2.03 -23.12
CA GLN A 416 11.59 2.22 -21.96
C GLN A 416 12.38 2.88 -20.82
N ARG A 417 13.56 2.33 -20.49
CA ARG A 417 14.43 2.87 -19.44
C ARG A 417 14.92 4.28 -19.77
N GLN A 418 15.26 4.54 -21.03
CA GLN A 418 15.62 5.88 -21.49
C GLN A 418 14.49 6.89 -21.32
N LEU A 419 13.25 6.50 -21.62
CA LEU A 419 12.07 7.36 -21.47
C LEU A 419 11.74 7.56 -19.99
N PHE A 420 11.67 6.48 -19.21
CA PHE A 420 11.38 6.53 -17.78
C PHE A 420 12.35 7.46 -17.05
N HIS A 421 13.67 7.20 -17.12
CA HIS A 421 14.64 8.05 -16.42
C HIS A 421 14.73 9.46 -16.99
N ARG A 422 14.32 9.70 -18.24
CA ARG A 422 14.30 11.06 -18.80
C ARG A 422 13.24 11.94 -18.13
N TYR A 423 12.12 11.35 -17.72
CA TYR A 423 10.97 12.10 -17.20
C TYR A 423 10.78 11.96 -15.69
N PHE A 424 11.24 10.84 -15.09
CA PHE A 424 11.03 10.56 -13.66
C PHE A 424 11.87 11.46 -12.74
N TRP A 425 13.14 11.70 -13.06
CA TRP A 425 14.08 12.41 -12.18
C TRP A 425 13.94 13.94 -12.23
N GLY A 426 12.96 14.48 -12.95
CA GLY A 426 12.82 15.90 -13.26
C GLY A 426 13.48 16.30 -14.58
N ASP A 427 13.59 17.60 -14.82
CA ASP A 427 14.11 18.13 -16.08
C ASP A 427 15.63 17.92 -16.18
N ILE A 428 16.06 16.88 -16.89
CA ILE A 428 17.47 16.55 -17.10
C ILE A 428 18.27 17.64 -17.86
N GLU A 429 17.60 18.61 -18.48
CA GLU A 429 18.26 19.75 -19.15
C GLU A 429 18.51 20.93 -18.19
N GLU A 430 17.69 21.07 -17.14
CA GLU A 430 17.76 22.16 -16.17
C GLU A 430 18.34 21.75 -14.81
N ASP A 431 18.10 20.51 -14.36
CA ASP A 431 18.62 19.96 -13.12
C ASP A 431 19.87 19.09 -13.33
N GLN A 432 20.97 19.53 -12.72
CA GLN A 432 22.24 18.82 -12.77
C GLN A 432 22.25 17.52 -11.97
N GLN A 433 21.41 17.39 -10.93
CA GLN A 433 21.28 16.13 -10.18
C GLN A 433 20.54 15.10 -11.01
N ALA A 434 19.36 15.44 -11.54
CA ALA A 434 18.62 14.63 -12.50
C ALA A 434 19.52 14.17 -13.67
N ALA A 435 20.29 15.08 -14.27
CA ALA A 435 21.21 14.75 -15.37
C ALA A 435 22.31 13.75 -14.97
N ARG A 436 22.83 13.82 -13.74
CA ARG A 436 23.82 12.86 -13.23
C ARG A 436 23.20 11.50 -13.00
N ILE A 437 22.04 11.44 -12.33
CA ILE A 437 21.32 10.19 -12.05
C ILE A 437 20.95 9.51 -13.37
N TYR A 438 20.34 10.24 -14.32
CA TYR A 438 20.03 9.76 -15.66
C TYR A 438 21.24 9.09 -16.33
N ARG A 439 22.41 9.74 -16.28
CA ARG A 439 23.64 9.20 -16.86
C ARG A 439 24.12 7.92 -16.15
N ILE A 440 23.95 7.84 -14.83
CA ILE A 440 24.31 6.64 -14.06
C ILE A 440 23.36 5.49 -14.43
N MET A 441 22.04 5.72 -14.41
CA MET A 441 21.02 4.72 -14.75
C MET A 441 21.17 4.17 -16.16
N LEU A 442 21.67 4.99 -17.09
CA LEU A 442 21.87 4.58 -18.48
C LEU A 442 23.33 4.23 -18.82
N GLN A 443 24.17 3.98 -17.82
CA GLN A 443 25.53 3.50 -18.07
C GLN A 443 25.52 2.12 -18.76
N SER A 444 24.66 1.23 -18.28
CA SER A 444 24.30 -0.04 -18.93
C SER A 444 22.77 -0.15 -18.96
N PRO A 445 22.10 0.39 -20.00
CA PRO A 445 20.64 0.48 -20.02
C PRO A 445 19.91 -0.87 -20.01
N ALA A 446 20.59 -1.98 -20.34
CA ALA A 446 20.02 -3.32 -20.26
C ALA A 446 20.23 -4.00 -18.88
N ALA A 447 20.96 -3.36 -17.97
CA ALA A 447 21.13 -3.81 -16.59
C ALA A 447 20.22 -3.02 -15.64
N ASP A 448 19.96 -3.59 -14.47
CA ASP A 448 19.14 -2.99 -13.43
C ASP A 448 19.77 -1.70 -12.87
N ASP A 449 18.94 -0.84 -12.29
CA ASP A 449 19.37 0.44 -11.71
C ASP A 449 20.42 0.25 -10.61
N ILE A 450 20.19 -0.74 -9.74
CA ILE A 450 21.10 -1.02 -8.63
C ILE A 450 22.46 -1.52 -9.10
N ASP A 451 22.51 -2.27 -10.21
CA ASP A 451 23.76 -2.71 -10.84
C ASP A 451 24.52 -1.55 -11.47
N ASN A 452 23.80 -0.60 -12.07
CA ASN A 452 24.38 0.64 -12.58
C ASN A 452 24.96 1.49 -11.45
N TRP A 453 24.26 1.59 -10.31
CA TRP A 453 24.80 2.23 -9.11
C TRP A 453 26.04 1.51 -8.57
N ALA A 454 26.00 0.19 -8.43
CA ALA A 454 27.13 -0.60 -7.97
C ALA A 454 28.35 -0.41 -8.88
N THR A 455 28.13 -0.39 -10.20
CA THR A 455 29.18 -0.13 -11.20
C THR A 455 29.75 1.27 -11.05
N TYR A 456 28.90 2.29 -10.89
CA TYR A 456 29.32 3.68 -10.70
C TYR A 456 30.15 3.85 -9.42
N PHE A 457 29.66 3.34 -8.28
CA PHE A 457 30.43 3.37 -7.03
C PHE A 457 31.73 2.57 -7.13
N GLY A 458 31.74 1.43 -7.82
CA GLY A 458 32.93 0.61 -7.99
C GLY A 458 34.02 1.21 -8.89
N SER A 459 33.69 2.15 -9.77
CA SER A 459 34.61 2.64 -10.81
C SER A 459 34.86 4.15 -10.82
N GLU A 460 33.91 4.97 -10.40
CA GLU A 460 33.96 6.44 -10.53
C GLU A 460 34.07 7.17 -9.17
N VAL A 461 33.81 6.48 -8.05
CA VAL A 461 33.81 7.09 -6.71
C VAL A 461 35.16 6.93 -6.02
N ASP A 462 35.72 8.05 -5.57
CA ASP A 462 36.99 8.09 -4.84
C ASP A 462 36.82 7.68 -3.38
N TYR A 463 37.37 6.52 -3.02
CA TYR A 463 37.46 6.06 -1.64
C TYR A 463 38.86 6.29 -1.02
N PRO A 464 38.94 6.40 0.33
CA PRO A 464 37.82 6.52 1.25
C PRO A 464 37.26 7.94 1.33
N PHE A 465 36.00 8.07 1.73
CA PHE A 465 35.36 9.37 1.99
C PHE A 465 34.62 9.39 3.33
N PRO A 466 34.51 10.56 3.99
CA PRO A 466 33.85 10.66 5.28
C PRO A 466 32.33 10.77 5.14
N ALA A 467 31.60 10.11 6.04
CA ALA A 467 30.14 10.16 6.13
C ALA A 467 29.68 10.19 7.60
N VAL A 468 28.40 10.42 7.81
CA VAL A 468 27.71 10.43 9.10
C VAL A 468 26.56 9.45 9.03
N VAL A 469 26.40 8.62 10.06
CA VAL A 469 25.27 7.72 10.17
C VAL A 469 24.00 8.52 10.46
N GLU A 470 22.95 8.30 9.68
CA GLU A 470 21.62 8.85 9.94
C GLU A 470 20.82 7.98 10.90
N GLY A 471 20.92 6.64 10.76
CA GLY A 471 20.33 5.66 11.65
C GLY A 471 18.80 5.61 11.60
N LEU A 472 18.25 5.63 10.37
CA LEU A 472 16.82 5.54 10.11
C LEU A 472 16.34 4.08 10.14
N VAL A 473 17.18 3.15 9.73
CA VAL A 473 16.78 1.74 9.51
C VAL A 473 17.55 0.80 10.43
N LEU A 474 18.88 0.88 10.46
CA LEU A 474 19.72 0.08 11.36
C LEU A 474 20.21 0.89 12.56
N GLN A 475 19.68 0.58 13.75
CA GLN A 475 20.04 1.24 15.02
C GLN A 475 21.33 0.69 15.67
N HIS A 476 22.16 -0.04 14.94
CA HIS A 476 23.40 -0.62 15.48
C HIS A 476 24.53 0.41 15.69
N ILE A 477 24.43 1.56 15.02
CA ILE A 477 25.34 2.69 15.18
C ILE A 477 24.51 3.92 15.54
N GLU A 478 24.92 4.65 16.56
CA GLU A 478 24.22 5.87 16.97
C GLU A 478 24.16 6.90 15.82
N PRO A 479 22.97 7.46 15.52
CA PRO A 479 22.82 8.60 14.63
C PRO A 479 23.81 9.74 14.95
N GLY A 480 24.34 10.38 13.92
CA GLY A 480 25.36 11.42 14.04
C GLY A 480 26.79 10.88 14.19
N THR A 481 27.01 9.56 14.20
CA THR A 481 28.36 8.99 14.25
C THR A 481 29.09 9.25 12.93
N GLU A 482 30.24 9.92 12.97
CA GLU A 482 31.16 10.02 11.84
C GLU A 482 31.85 8.68 11.56
N VAL A 483 31.84 8.27 10.29
CA VAL A 483 32.44 7.05 9.76
C VAL A 483 33.21 7.34 8.48
N GLU A 484 34.13 6.46 8.11
CA GLU A 484 34.87 6.52 6.85
C GLU A 484 34.37 5.40 5.93
N VAL A 485 33.78 5.74 4.79
CA VAL A 485 33.31 4.78 3.79
C VAL A 485 34.51 4.31 2.97
N LEU A 486 34.73 2.99 2.93
CA LEU A 486 35.90 2.38 2.28
C LEU A 486 35.60 1.85 0.87
N GLY A 487 34.34 1.55 0.59
CA GLY A 487 33.89 0.95 -0.66
C GLY A 487 32.49 0.34 -0.51
N VAL A 488 31.79 0.17 -1.63
CA VAL A 488 30.63 -0.73 -1.72
C VAL A 488 31.14 -2.17 -1.78
N GLU A 489 30.54 -3.07 -1.00
CA GLU A 489 31.00 -4.46 -0.89
C GLU A 489 29.95 -5.49 -1.35
N SER A 490 28.67 -5.15 -1.28
CA SER A 490 27.57 -6.01 -1.71
C SER A 490 26.32 -5.20 -2.05
N ILE A 491 25.35 -5.90 -2.64
CA ILE A 491 23.99 -5.44 -2.84
C ILE A 491 23.10 -6.30 -1.95
N ASP A 492 22.23 -5.67 -1.17
CA ASP A 492 21.21 -6.31 -0.35
C ASP A 492 19.85 -6.17 -1.04
N GLN A 493 19.39 -7.28 -1.60
CA GLN A 493 18.09 -7.39 -2.25
C GLN A 493 17.04 -8.04 -1.35
N GLU A 494 17.45 -8.72 -0.27
CA GLU A 494 16.51 -9.45 0.60
C GLU A 494 15.83 -8.49 1.58
N ASP A 495 16.59 -7.58 2.18
CA ASP A 495 16.07 -6.61 3.15
C ASP A 495 15.77 -5.24 2.52
N GLY A 496 15.93 -5.09 1.21
CA GLY A 496 15.59 -3.86 0.46
C GLY A 496 16.59 -2.69 0.64
N PHE A 497 17.72 -2.89 1.33
CA PHE A 497 18.66 -1.80 1.64
C PHE A 497 19.56 -1.34 0.48
N GLY A 498 19.50 -2.03 -0.66
CA GLY A 498 20.28 -1.68 -1.85
C GLY A 498 21.78 -1.86 -1.64
N LEU A 499 22.59 -0.84 -1.95
CA LEU A 499 24.04 -0.92 -1.81
C LEU A 499 24.47 -0.95 -0.34
N VAL A 500 25.28 -1.94 0.02
CA VAL A 500 25.92 -2.06 1.33
C VAL A 500 27.38 -1.68 1.22
N ALA A 501 27.81 -0.78 2.09
CA ALA A 501 29.16 -0.26 2.14
C ALA A 501 29.94 -0.78 3.34
N SER A 502 31.23 -1.06 3.10
CA SER A 502 32.19 -1.27 4.18
C SER A 502 32.55 0.10 4.78
N ILE A 503 32.11 0.35 6.00
CA ILE A 503 32.41 1.56 6.77
C ILE A 503 33.42 1.29 7.87
N LYS A 504 34.21 2.30 8.22
CA LYS A 504 35.19 2.24 9.29
C LYS A 504 34.84 3.22 10.41
N LYS A 505 34.63 2.66 11.61
CA LYS A 505 34.40 3.38 12.86
C LYS A 505 35.57 3.12 13.81
N GLY A 506 36.50 4.07 13.89
CA GLY A 506 37.73 3.91 14.67
C GLY A 506 38.63 2.79 14.13
N ARG A 507 38.65 1.63 14.82
CA ARG A 507 39.40 0.43 14.39
C ARG A 507 38.52 -0.68 13.83
N ALA A 508 37.20 -0.57 13.97
CA ALA A 508 36.26 -1.55 13.44
C ALA A 508 35.94 -1.24 11.98
N ILE A 509 35.79 -2.28 11.18
CA ILE A 509 35.20 -2.23 9.84
C ILE A 509 33.88 -3.01 9.92
N LEU A 510 32.81 -2.41 9.43
CA LEU A 510 31.44 -2.91 9.52
C LEU A 510 30.76 -2.74 8.16
N SER A 511 29.84 -3.64 7.84
CA SER A 511 28.91 -3.49 6.72
C SER A 511 27.77 -2.58 7.14
N TYR A 512 27.38 -1.63 6.29
CA TYR A 512 26.30 -0.70 6.60
C TYR A 512 25.60 -0.21 5.31
N PRO A 513 24.26 -0.10 5.30
CA PRO A 513 23.51 0.43 4.16
C PRO A 513 24.03 1.81 3.74
N LEU A 514 24.32 1.96 2.45
CA LEU A 514 24.84 3.21 1.90
C LEU A 514 23.77 4.32 1.97
N MET A 515 22.50 3.96 1.86
CA MET A 515 21.37 4.91 1.91
C MET A 515 21.27 5.61 3.28
N GLU A 516 21.72 4.97 4.36
CA GLU A 516 21.71 5.53 5.72
C GLU A 516 22.90 6.43 6.04
N LEU A 517 23.78 6.69 5.07
CA LEU A 517 24.98 7.50 5.27
C LEU A 517 24.77 8.89 4.67
N MET A 518 24.97 9.93 5.47
CA MET A 518 25.00 11.32 5.00
C MET A 518 26.44 11.78 4.76
N PRO A 519 26.71 12.64 3.77
CA PRO A 519 28.01 13.28 3.70
C PRO A 519 28.23 14.18 4.93
N VAL A 520 29.47 14.28 5.39
CA VAL A 520 29.83 15.23 6.47
C VAL A 520 29.62 16.68 6.03
N ASN A 521 29.76 16.96 4.73
CA ASN A 521 29.56 18.29 4.14
C ASN A 521 28.98 18.16 2.73
N ASP A 522 27.71 18.52 2.56
CA ASP A 522 26.98 18.51 1.27
C ASP A 522 27.64 19.35 0.18
N ASN A 523 28.47 20.35 0.54
CA ASN A 523 29.13 21.21 -0.44
C ASN A 523 30.44 20.62 -1.00
N ASP A 524 30.92 19.50 -0.45
CA ASP A 524 32.09 18.82 -1.00
C ASP A 524 31.68 18.12 -2.31
N PRO A 525 32.35 18.37 -3.45
CA PRO A 525 32.09 17.62 -4.67
C PRO A 525 32.17 16.09 -4.50
N LYS A 526 32.96 15.61 -3.53
CA LYS A 526 33.06 14.18 -3.19
C LYS A 526 31.82 13.62 -2.48
N ALA A 527 30.95 14.48 -1.96
CA ALA A 527 29.68 14.09 -1.37
C ALA A 527 28.62 13.76 -2.43
N GLN A 528 28.78 14.26 -3.66
CA GLN A 528 27.72 14.17 -4.68
C GLN A 528 27.30 12.74 -5.03
N PRO A 529 28.21 11.75 -5.20
CA PRO A 529 27.79 10.37 -5.44
C PRO A 529 26.86 9.82 -4.37
N LEU A 530 27.12 10.14 -3.10
CA LEU A 530 26.29 9.69 -1.98
C LEU A 530 24.95 10.41 -1.94
N LEU A 531 24.92 11.72 -2.24
CA LEU A 531 23.67 12.49 -2.32
C LEU A 531 22.79 12.02 -3.48
N ASP A 532 23.39 11.77 -4.66
CA ASP A 532 22.67 11.30 -5.84
C ASP A 532 22.10 9.89 -5.59
N TYR A 533 22.89 8.98 -5.00
CA TYR A 533 22.44 7.63 -4.66
C TYR A 533 21.30 7.64 -3.65
N ARG A 534 21.41 8.48 -2.62
CA ARG A 534 20.37 8.59 -1.60
C ARG A 534 19.07 9.10 -2.15
N TYR A 535 19.12 10.14 -2.96
CA TYR A 535 17.93 10.66 -3.63
C TYR A 535 17.25 9.59 -4.49
N TRP A 536 18.03 8.79 -5.22
CA TRP A 536 17.51 7.64 -5.96
C TRP A 536 16.92 6.57 -5.02
N ALA A 537 17.65 6.19 -3.98
CA ALA A 537 17.26 5.13 -3.05
C ALA A 537 15.98 5.49 -2.31
N ASP A 538 15.83 6.73 -1.85
CA ASP A 538 14.63 7.21 -1.15
C ASP A 538 13.35 7.16 -2.01
N LEU A 539 13.47 7.03 -3.34
CA LEU A 539 12.35 6.98 -4.28
C LEU A 539 12.13 5.60 -4.91
N MET A 540 13.13 4.71 -4.87
CA MET A 540 13.13 3.45 -5.63
C MET A 540 13.32 2.19 -4.77
N LEU A 541 13.75 2.34 -3.52
CA LEU A 541 13.89 1.28 -2.53
C LEU A 541 12.97 1.55 -1.35
#